data_AF-R6TEU9-F1
#
_entry.id   AF-R6TEU9-F1
#
_cell.length_a   1.000
_cell.length_b   1.000
_cell.length_c   1.000
_cell.angle_alpha   90.00
_cell.angle_beta   90.00
_cell.angle_gamma   90.00
#
_symmetry.space_group_name_H-M   'P 1'
#
loop_
_entity.id
_entity.type
_entity.pdbx_description
1 polymer ?
#
loop_
_entity_poly.entity_id
_entity_poly.type
_entity_poly.pdbx_seq_one_letter_code
_entity_poly.pdbx_strand_id
1 'polypeptide(L)'
;MLSTTPVEFEGHQIVPIKFLKALLPDPASLGPRTHGKTNIGCIFTGKKDGKEKTYYIYNVCDHQACYKEVASQAISYTTGVPAMCGALMLLTGKWTEKGVHTVEEFDPDPFLDALDRYGLPRSENHDPVLVD
;
A
#
# COMPACT_ATOMS: atom_id res chain seq x y z
N MET A 1 2.46 21.82 18.14
CA MET A 1 1.98 20.49 18.56
C MET A 1 2.78 19.30 18.01
N LEU A 2 3.51 19.42 16.90
CA LEU A 2 4.24 18.28 16.31
C LEU A 2 5.66 18.06 16.85
N SER A 3 6.12 18.87 17.81
CA SER A 3 7.48 18.75 18.38
C SER A 3 7.67 17.44 19.14
N THR A 4 8.84 16.83 18.97
CA THR A 4 9.33 15.69 19.76
C THR A 4 10.12 16.13 20.99
N THR A 5 10.56 17.38 21.05
CA THR A 5 11.28 17.94 22.19
C THR A 5 10.32 18.21 23.35
N PRO A 6 10.63 17.74 24.57
CA PRO A 6 9.86 18.06 25.76
C PRO A 6 9.79 19.56 26.02
N VAL A 7 8.64 20.02 26.51
CA VAL A 7 8.44 21.38 27.02
C VAL A 7 7.88 21.31 28.43
N GLU A 8 8.25 22.25 29.29
CA GLU A 8 7.63 22.40 30.61
C GLU A 8 6.27 23.09 30.45
N PHE A 9 5.23 22.52 31.07
CA PHE A 9 3.93 23.14 31.21
C PHE A 9 3.37 22.82 32.60
N GLU A 10 3.16 23.84 33.42
CA GLU A 10 2.63 23.71 34.78
C GLU A 10 3.38 22.66 35.63
N GLY A 11 4.72 22.69 35.61
CA GLY A 11 5.57 21.75 36.36
C GLY A 11 5.68 20.34 35.76
N HIS A 12 5.03 20.07 34.62
CA HIS A 12 5.08 18.79 33.93
C HIS A 12 5.89 18.88 32.64
N GLN A 13 6.72 17.86 32.37
CA GLN A 13 7.40 17.72 31.09
C GLN A 13 6.48 17.01 30.09
N ILE A 14 6.05 17.72 29.05
CA ILE A 14 5.14 17.20 28.02
C ILE A 14 5.88 17.11 26.69
N VAL A 15 5.73 15.98 25.99
CA VAL A 15 6.14 15.84 24.59
C VAL A 15 4.95 16.14 23.69
N PRO A 16 4.92 17.29 22.97
CA PRO A 16 3.71 17.76 22.29
C PRO A 16 3.08 16.75 21.33
N ILE A 17 3.88 16.03 20.54
CA ILE A 17 3.35 15.04 19.58
C ILE A 17 2.65 13.85 20.25
N LYS A 18 3.12 13.43 21.44
CA LYS A 18 2.48 12.36 22.21
C LYS A 18 1.14 12.84 22.78
N PHE A 19 1.10 14.09 23.24
CA PHE A 19 -0.14 14.70 23.72
C PHE A 19 -1.16 14.86 22.58
N LEU A 20 -0.72 15.33 21.41
CA LEU A 20 -1.57 15.38 20.22
C LEU A 20 -2.16 14.01 19.86
N LYS A 21 -1.33 12.95 19.87
CA LYS A 21 -1.80 11.58 19.63
C LYS A 21 -2.91 11.16 20.60
N ALA A 22 -2.85 11.58 21.87
CA ALA A 22 -3.87 11.27 22.86
C ALA A 22 -5.19 12.03 22.64
N LEU A 23 -5.14 13.21 22.00
CA LEU A 23 -6.33 14.01 21.67
C LEU A 23 -7.00 13.58 20.37
N LEU A 24 -6.24 13.01 19.43
CA LEU A 24 -6.76 12.53 18.16
C LEU A 24 -7.55 11.22 18.35
N PRO A 25 -8.54 10.94 17.48
CA PRO A 25 -9.24 9.66 17.51
C PRO A 25 -8.27 8.50 17.29
N ASP A 26 -8.55 7.35 17.91
CA ASP A 26 -7.79 6.12 17.68
C ASP A 26 -7.81 5.80 16.17
N PRO A 27 -6.65 5.69 15.49
CA PRO A 27 -6.57 5.34 14.08
C PRO A 27 -7.33 4.05 13.73
N ALA A 28 -7.38 3.06 14.62
CA ALA A 28 -8.11 1.81 14.39
C ALA A 28 -9.63 2.02 14.34
N SER A 29 -10.15 3.04 15.02
CA SER A 29 -11.58 3.39 15.03
C SER A 29 -12.05 4.10 13.76
N LEU A 30 -11.12 4.49 12.87
CA LEU A 30 -11.46 5.25 11.66
C LEU A 30 -12.05 4.37 10.55
N GLY A 31 -11.83 3.06 10.57
CA GLY A 31 -12.30 2.12 9.54
C GLY A 31 -13.77 2.34 9.10
N PRO A 32 -14.76 2.27 10.01
CA PRO A 32 -16.16 2.43 9.65
C PRO A 32 -16.56 3.86 9.24
N ARG A 33 -15.71 4.86 9.51
CA ARG A 33 -15.97 6.28 9.18
C ARG A 33 -15.30 6.72 7.88
N THR A 34 -14.38 5.92 7.35
CA THR A 34 -13.56 6.31 6.20
C THR A 34 -14.28 5.98 4.91
N HIS A 35 -14.49 7.00 4.08
CA HIS A 35 -15.06 6.89 2.75
C HIS A 35 -14.03 7.30 1.71
N GLY A 36 -14.15 6.74 0.52
CA GLY A 36 -13.28 7.04 -0.61
C GLY A 36 -12.46 5.84 -1.06
N LYS A 37 -11.52 6.11 -1.96
CA LYS A 37 -10.70 5.10 -2.62
C LYS A 37 -9.24 5.50 -2.59
N THR A 38 -8.37 4.50 -2.56
CA THR A 38 -6.95 4.66 -2.86
C THR A 38 -6.72 4.32 -4.33
N ASN A 39 -5.77 4.98 -4.97
CA ASN A 39 -5.23 4.57 -6.26
C ASN A 39 -3.71 4.61 -6.16
N ILE A 40 -3.06 3.45 -6.35
CA ILE A 40 -1.62 3.30 -6.26
C ILE A 40 -1.16 2.56 -7.51
N GLY A 41 -0.15 3.08 -8.19
CA GLY A 41 0.41 2.48 -9.39
C GLY A 41 1.67 3.18 -9.87
N CYS A 42 2.20 2.68 -10.98
CA CYS A 42 3.44 3.15 -11.57
C CYS A 42 3.24 3.47 -13.05
N ILE A 43 3.62 4.68 -13.47
CA ILE A 43 3.73 5.05 -14.88
C ILE A 43 5.16 4.71 -15.33
N PHE A 44 5.26 3.85 -16.33
CA PHE A 44 6.50 3.39 -16.93
C PHE A 44 6.63 4.03 -18.31
N THR A 45 7.76 4.67 -18.60
CA THR A 45 8.10 5.12 -19.95
C THR A 45 9.39 4.45 -20.36
N GLY A 46 9.40 3.86 -21.55
CA GLY A 46 10.57 3.18 -22.09
C GLY A 46 10.36 2.80 -23.55
N LYS A 47 11.18 1.89 -24.05
CA LYS A 47 11.14 1.45 -25.45
C LYS A 47 10.71 0.01 -25.59
N LYS A 48 9.83 -0.27 -26.56
CA LYS A 48 9.51 -1.61 -27.03
C LYS A 48 9.60 -1.63 -28.55
N ASP A 49 10.33 -2.60 -29.10
CA ASP A 49 10.54 -2.74 -30.55
C ASP A 49 11.06 -1.45 -31.21
N GLY A 50 11.95 -0.74 -30.51
CA GLY A 50 12.56 0.53 -30.96
C GLY A 50 11.65 1.76 -30.88
N LYS A 51 10.40 1.62 -30.44
CA LYS A 51 9.42 2.71 -30.30
C LYS A 51 9.22 3.08 -28.84
N GLU A 52 9.07 4.38 -28.57
CA GLU A 52 8.66 4.85 -27.26
C GLU A 52 7.29 4.28 -26.91
N LYS A 53 7.14 3.88 -25.64
CA LYS A 53 5.91 3.36 -25.08
C LYS A 53 5.80 3.79 -23.63
N THR A 54 4.61 4.27 -23.27
CA THR A 54 4.25 4.57 -21.89
C THR A 54 3.17 3.61 -21.43
N TYR A 55 3.25 3.17 -20.18
CA TYR A 55 2.26 2.28 -19.58
C TYR A 55 1.98 2.65 -18.14
N TYR A 56 0.72 2.56 -17.70
CA TYR A 56 0.35 2.75 -16.30
C TYR A 56 -0.31 1.48 -15.78
N ILE A 57 0.29 0.88 -14.74
CA ILE A 57 -0.28 -0.27 -14.02
C ILE A 57 -0.63 0.21 -12.61
N TYR A 58 -1.87 -0.04 -12.18
CA TYR A 58 -2.38 0.48 -10.91
C TYR A 58 -3.45 -0.41 -10.29
N ASN A 59 -3.71 -0.20 -9.00
CA ASN A 59 -4.84 -0.76 -8.28
C ASN A 59 -5.69 0.36 -7.68
N VAL A 60 -7.01 0.20 -7.78
CA VAL A 60 -7.98 1.04 -7.05
C VAL A 60 -8.61 0.21 -5.94
N CYS A 61 -8.51 0.68 -4.70
CA CYS A 61 -9.01 -0.02 -3.53
C CYS A 61 -10.03 0.84 -2.78
N ASP A 62 -11.18 0.28 -2.40
CA ASP A 62 -12.27 1.01 -1.76
C ASP A 62 -12.28 0.77 -0.25
N HIS A 63 -12.26 1.86 0.53
CA HIS A 63 -12.20 1.77 2.00
C HIS A 63 -13.36 1.00 2.62
N GLN A 64 -14.56 1.14 2.06
CA GLN A 64 -15.77 0.54 2.62
C GLN A 64 -15.84 -0.95 2.27
N ALA A 65 -15.37 -1.33 1.08
CA ALA A 65 -15.22 -2.72 0.69
C ALA A 65 -14.24 -3.46 1.61
N CYS A 66 -13.05 -2.90 1.83
CA CYS A 66 -12.05 -3.47 2.74
C CYS A 66 -12.59 -3.62 4.16
N TYR A 67 -13.30 -2.60 4.66
CA TYR A 67 -13.83 -2.63 6.02
C TYR A 67 -14.92 -3.69 6.17
N LYS A 68 -15.76 -3.87 5.14
CA LYS A 68 -16.77 -4.92 5.11
C LYS A 68 -16.16 -6.33 5.09
N GLU A 69 -15.05 -6.53 4.40
CA GLU A 69 -14.41 -7.84 4.25
C GLU A 69 -13.59 -8.25 5.49
N VAL A 70 -12.70 -7.38 5.95
CA VAL A 70 -11.69 -7.72 6.96
C VAL A 70 -11.62 -6.72 8.12
N ALA A 71 -12.63 -5.86 8.28
CA ALA A 71 -12.70 -4.84 9.32
C ALA A 71 -11.51 -3.87 9.35
N SER A 72 -10.92 -3.60 8.18
CA SER A 72 -9.79 -2.67 8.02
C SER A 72 -10.00 -1.67 6.88
N GLN A 73 -9.33 -0.53 6.96
CA GLN A 73 -9.28 0.48 5.90
C GLN A 73 -8.45 0.00 4.68
N ALA A 74 -8.53 0.71 3.54
CA ALA A 74 -7.78 0.35 2.33
C ALA A 74 -6.25 0.42 2.50
N ILE A 75 -5.74 1.23 3.45
CA ILE A 75 -4.30 1.38 3.68
C ILE A 75 -3.67 0.09 4.24
N SER A 76 -4.21 -0.47 5.32
CA SER A 76 -3.69 -1.74 5.83
C SER A 76 -4.07 -2.90 4.91
N TYR A 77 -5.19 -2.84 4.21
CA TYR A 77 -5.57 -3.85 3.22
C TYR A 77 -4.55 -3.96 2.08
N THR A 78 -4.22 -2.84 1.44
CA THR A 78 -3.25 -2.76 0.33
C THR A 78 -1.83 -3.13 0.73
N THR A 79 -1.51 -3.14 2.02
CA THR A 79 -0.22 -3.64 2.55
C THR A 79 -0.30 -5.10 2.98
N GLY A 80 -1.41 -5.50 3.61
CA GLY A 80 -1.61 -6.84 4.16
C GLY A 80 -1.77 -7.91 3.10
N VAL A 81 -2.51 -7.64 2.01
CA VAL A 81 -2.70 -8.59 0.91
C VAL A 81 -1.35 -8.92 0.22
N PRO A 82 -0.50 -7.95 -0.18
CA PRO A 82 0.82 -8.26 -0.72
C PRO A 82 1.72 -9.02 0.25
N ALA A 83 1.66 -8.73 1.56
CA ALA A 83 2.41 -9.49 2.56
C ALA A 83 1.98 -10.97 2.58
N MET A 84 0.67 -11.24 2.55
CA MET A 84 0.14 -12.60 2.44
C MET A 84 0.54 -13.27 1.13
N CYS A 85 0.41 -12.58 0.00
CA CYS A 85 0.81 -13.10 -1.32
C CYS A 85 2.31 -13.42 -1.38
N GLY A 86 3.17 -12.59 -0.79
CA GLY A 86 4.61 -12.84 -0.73
C GLY A 86 4.93 -14.10 0.09
N ALA A 87 4.30 -14.25 1.26
CA ALA A 87 4.40 -15.48 2.04
C ALA A 87 3.88 -16.70 1.26
N LEU A 88 2.79 -16.55 0.50
CA LEU A 88 2.26 -17.60 -0.37
C LEU A 88 3.28 -18.00 -1.45
N MET A 89 3.98 -17.06 -2.07
CA MET A 89 5.00 -17.37 -3.08
C MET A 89 6.14 -18.22 -2.49
N LEU A 90 6.59 -17.89 -1.29
CA LEU A 90 7.63 -18.65 -0.58
C LEU A 90 7.13 -20.07 -0.21
N LEU A 91 5.95 -20.16 0.39
CA LEU A 91 5.40 -21.43 0.88
C LEU A 91 4.97 -22.38 -0.23
N THR A 92 4.63 -21.86 -1.41
CA THR A 92 4.29 -22.68 -2.59
C THR A 92 5.50 -22.97 -3.48
N GLY A 93 6.70 -22.53 -3.09
CA GLY A 93 7.93 -22.79 -3.82
C GLY A 93 8.01 -22.07 -5.17
N LYS A 94 7.28 -20.96 -5.34
CA LYS A 94 7.35 -20.13 -6.55
C LYS A 94 8.47 -19.10 -6.48
N TRP A 95 8.78 -18.61 -5.28
CA TRP A 95 9.93 -17.76 -5.01
C TRP A 95 10.87 -18.54 -4.07
N THR A 96 11.97 -19.08 -4.62
CA THR A 96 12.84 -20.03 -3.91
C THR A 96 14.32 -19.65 -3.86
N GLU A 97 14.67 -18.47 -4.36
CA GLU A 97 16.06 -18.01 -4.39
C GLU A 97 16.65 -17.88 -2.98
N LYS A 98 17.90 -18.32 -2.83
CA LYS A 98 18.63 -18.25 -1.56
C LYS A 98 19.33 -16.90 -1.45
N GLY A 99 18.98 -16.13 -0.43
CA GLY A 99 19.61 -14.86 -0.16
C GLY A 99 18.64 -13.86 0.42
N VAL A 100 19.01 -12.58 0.34
CA VAL A 100 18.12 -11.46 0.62
C VAL A 100 17.78 -10.85 -0.72
N HIS A 101 16.49 -10.78 -1.03
CA HIS A 101 15.99 -10.38 -2.33
C HIS A 101 14.89 -9.34 -2.19
N THR A 102 14.79 -8.44 -3.17
CA THR A 102 13.62 -7.59 -3.37
C THR A 102 12.62 -8.28 -4.32
N VAL A 103 11.40 -7.76 -4.39
CA VAL A 103 10.29 -8.42 -5.10
C VAL A 103 10.50 -8.44 -6.62
N GLU A 104 11.20 -7.44 -7.15
CA GLU A 104 11.51 -7.28 -8.57
C GLU A 104 12.58 -8.25 -9.08
N GLU A 105 13.25 -8.99 -8.19
CA GLU A 105 14.21 -10.03 -8.56
C GLU A 105 13.54 -11.36 -8.94
N PHE A 106 12.26 -11.52 -8.63
CA PHE A 106 11.50 -12.75 -8.90
C PHE A 106 10.59 -12.62 -10.13
N ASP A 107 10.14 -13.77 -10.65
CA ASP A 107 9.05 -13.83 -11.62
C ASP A 107 7.78 -13.17 -11.03
N PRO A 108 7.28 -12.07 -11.63
CA PRO A 108 6.15 -11.33 -11.10
C PRO A 108 4.81 -12.00 -11.38
N ASP A 109 4.70 -12.83 -12.44
CA ASP A 109 3.44 -13.38 -12.93
C ASP A 109 2.60 -14.07 -11.83
N PRO A 110 3.13 -15.05 -11.07
CA PRO A 110 2.34 -15.73 -10.05
C PRO A 110 1.95 -14.85 -8.87
N PHE A 111 2.71 -13.79 -8.60
CA PHE A 111 2.41 -12.85 -7.53
C PHE A 111 1.31 -11.87 -7.96
N LEU A 112 1.39 -11.34 -9.17
CA LEU A 112 0.37 -10.45 -9.71
C LEU A 112 -0.97 -11.17 -9.87
N ASP A 113 -0.97 -12.42 -10.32
CA ASP A 113 -2.19 -13.25 -10.36
C ASP A 113 -2.78 -13.49 -8.96
N ALA A 114 -1.93 -13.63 -7.94
CA ALA A 114 -2.36 -13.77 -6.56
C ALA A 114 -2.97 -12.46 -6.04
N LEU A 115 -2.36 -11.30 -6.33
CA LEU A 115 -2.94 -9.99 -5.98
C LEU A 115 -4.33 -9.83 -6.60
N ASP A 116 -4.48 -10.16 -7.89
CA ASP A 116 -5.76 -10.10 -8.59
C ASP A 116 -6.82 -10.98 -7.93
N ARG A 117 -6.43 -12.20 -7.56
CA ARG A 117 -7.32 -13.18 -6.91
C ARG A 117 -7.70 -12.79 -5.48
N TYR A 118 -6.79 -12.21 -4.71
CA TYR A 118 -6.95 -11.98 -3.27
C TYR A 118 -7.36 -10.53 -2.92
N GLY A 119 -7.97 -9.82 -3.87
CA GLY A 119 -8.69 -8.58 -3.59
C GLY A 119 -8.00 -7.29 -4.03
N LEU A 120 -6.86 -7.39 -4.72
CA LEU A 120 -6.16 -6.24 -5.31
C LEU A 120 -6.01 -6.39 -6.84
N PRO A 121 -7.12 -6.43 -7.60
CA PRO A 121 -7.07 -6.50 -9.05
C PRO A 121 -6.34 -5.31 -9.65
N ARG A 122 -5.36 -5.58 -10.51
CA ARG A 122 -4.65 -4.57 -11.27
C ARG A 122 -5.50 -4.07 -12.44
N SER A 123 -5.23 -2.84 -12.83
CA SER A 123 -5.74 -2.19 -14.02
C SER A 123 -4.57 -1.64 -14.80
N GLU A 124 -4.72 -1.62 -16.12
CA GLU A 124 -3.66 -1.24 -17.02
C GLU A 124 -4.15 -0.19 -18.01
N ASN A 125 -3.37 0.88 -18.23
CA ASN A 125 -3.65 1.93 -19.20
C ASN A 125 -2.44 2.11 -20.13
N HIS A 126 -2.64 1.79 -21.41
CA HIS A 126 -1.65 1.84 -22.49
C HIS A 126 -1.40 3.23 -23.09
N ASP A 127 -2.18 4.23 -22.67
CA ASP A 127 -2.04 5.63 -23.07
C ASP A 127 -2.37 6.54 -21.87
N PRO A 128 -1.55 6.51 -20.81
CA PRO A 128 -1.85 7.24 -19.59
C PRO A 128 -1.54 8.73 -19.72
N VAL A 129 -2.32 9.55 -19.02
CA VAL A 129 -1.99 10.95 -18.80
C VAL A 129 -0.73 11.03 -17.94
N LEU A 130 0.29 11.74 -18.44
CA LEU A 130 1.56 11.94 -17.75
C LEU A 130 1.42 13.00 -16.65
N VAL A 131 2.37 13.01 -15.71
CA VAL A 131 2.38 13.88 -14.52
C VAL A 131 3.08 15.24 -14.75
N ASP A 132 3.43 15.51 -16.00
CA ASP A 132 4.22 16.65 -16.47
C ASP A 132 3.53 18.01 -16.28
#